data_AF-A0A1F8V915-F1
#
_entry.id   AF-A0A1F8V915-F1
#
_cell.length_a   1.000
_cell.length_b   1.000
_cell.length_c   1.000
_cell.angle_alpha   90.00
_cell.angle_beta   90.00
_cell.angle_gamma   90.00
#
_symmetry.space_group_name_H-M   'P 1'
#
loop_
_entity.id
_entity.type
_entity.pdbx_description
1 polymer ?
#
loop_
_entity_poly.entity_id
_entity_poly.type
_entity_poly.pdbx_seq_one_letter_code
_entity_poly.pdbx_strand_id
1 'polypeptide(L)'
;MESLEYLYHYTNIETLALIFENRTIRFNSLNKMDDLQEQETDDKTESIPMWNMYSSLNSGVRIQLRKNTFKLHDIHAEELSKILHTFVIDKTEGNPLQTIIPISEMLQKGFISIQAMTKNLLHKVEYTQEKNKLYPQILVNEDTKFTLSMDKLGKYKNIHWKFQIETC
;
A
#
# COMPACT_ATOMS: atom_id res chain seq x y z
N MET A 1 20.99 8.00 4.68
CA MET A 1 19.73 8.56 4.18
C MET A 1 18.74 8.39 5.31
N GLU A 2 18.27 9.47 5.94
CA GLU A 2 17.30 9.38 7.05
C GLU A 2 16.08 8.60 6.55
N SER A 3 15.81 7.45 7.17
CA SER A 3 14.57 6.72 6.95
C SER A 3 13.43 7.61 7.44
N LEU A 4 12.57 8.04 6.51
CA LEU A 4 11.35 8.76 6.83
C LEU A 4 10.55 7.95 7.88
N GLU A 5 10.38 8.50 9.08
CA GLU A 5 9.75 7.77 10.19
C GLU A 5 8.21 7.85 10.15
N TYR A 6 7.67 8.88 9.49
CA TYR A 6 6.25 9.23 9.52
C TYR A 6 5.66 9.48 8.13
N LEU A 7 4.34 9.28 8.03
CA LEU A 7 3.45 9.70 6.96
C LEU A 7 2.41 10.66 7.54
N TYR A 8 1.86 11.51 6.68
CA TYR A 8 0.84 12.47 7.05
C TYR A 8 -0.41 12.25 6.23
N HIS A 9 -1.53 12.01 6.91
CA HIS A 9 -2.84 11.78 6.33
C HIS A 9 -3.72 13.02 6.49
N TYR A 10 -4.16 13.61 5.38
CA TYR A 10 -5.06 14.77 5.37
C TYR A 10 -6.51 14.29 5.37
N THR A 11 -7.33 14.77 6.31
CA THR A 11 -8.75 14.41 6.42
C THR A 11 -9.56 15.52 7.12
N ASN A 12 -10.84 15.31 7.38
CA ASN A 12 -11.72 16.27 8.06
C ASN A 12 -12.07 15.85 9.51
N ILE A 13 -12.62 16.79 10.27
CA ILE A 13 -12.98 16.59 11.69
C ILE A 13 -14.00 15.45 11.85
N GLU A 14 -14.95 15.31 10.92
CA GLU A 14 -15.97 14.27 10.97
C GLU A 14 -15.33 12.87 10.84
N THR A 15 -14.38 12.71 9.91
CA THR A 15 -13.63 11.47 9.73
C THR A 15 -12.71 11.20 10.91
N LEU A 16 -12.08 12.24 11.49
CA LEU A 16 -11.29 12.10 12.70
C LEU A 16 -12.14 11.60 13.89
N ALA A 17 -13.36 12.11 14.05
CA ALA A 17 -14.28 11.64 15.07
C ALA A 17 -14.60 10.14 14.88
N LEU A 18 -14.85 9.71 13.65
CA LEU A 18 -15.06 8.30 13.31
C LEU A 18 -13.82 7.43 13.59
N ILE A 19 -12.62 7.95 13.32
CA ILE A 19 -11.36 7.26 13.62
C ILE A 19 -11.23 7.04 15.13
N PHE A 20 -11.53 8.04 15.95
CA PHE A 20 -11.45 7.90 17.41
C PHE A 20 -12.52 6.98 17.98
N GLU A 21 -13.76 7.06 17.46
CA GLU A 21 -14.86 6.19 17.87
C GLU A 21 -14.57 4.73 17.57
N ASN A 22 -14.16 4.42 16.33
CA ASN A 22 -13.94 3.05 15.88
C ASN A 22 -12.53 2.51 16.16
N ARG A 23 -11.58 3.40 16.46
CA ARG A 23 -10.14 3.11 16.57
C ARG A 23 -9.57 2.44 15.32
N THR A 24 -10.09 2.83 14.16
CA THR A 24 -9.71 2.28 12.85
C THR A 24 -9.56 3.40 11.84
N ILE A 25 -8.54 3.29 10.99
CA ILE A 25 -8.42 4.08 9.77
C ILE A 25 -8.98 3.24 8.63
N ARG A 26 -9.97 3.77 7.90
CA ARG A 26 -10.56 3.11 6.74
C ARG A 26 -10.20 3.92 5.49
N PHE A 27 -9.41 3.29 4.62
CA PHE A 27 -9.14 3.83 3.29
C PHE A 27 -10.33 3.63 2.38
N ASN A 28 -10.42 4.48 1.36
CA ASN A 28 -11.47 4.37 0.37
C ASN A 28 -11.28 3.15 -0.54
N SER A 29 -12.38 2.64 -1.07
CA SER A 29 -12.34 1.49 -1.96
C SER A 29 -11.72 1.88 -3.31
N LEU A 30 -10.86 1.01 -3.86
CA LEU A 30 -10.18 1.22 -5.14
C LEU A 30 -11.14 1.53 -6.30
N ASN A 31 -12.35 0.98 -6.28
CA ASN A 31 -13.37 1.24 -7.31
C ASN A 31 -14.02 2.63 -7.22
N LYS A 32 -13.71 3.40 -6.17
CA LYS A 32 -14.08 4.80 -5.98
C LYS A 32 -12.87 5.73 -6.09
N MET A 33 -11.70 5.19 -6.42
CA MET A 33 -10.49 5.95 -6.71
C MET A 33 -10.49 6.34 -8.19
N ASP A 34 -10.95 7.54 -8.53
CA ASP A 34 -10.83 8.11 -9.89
C ASP A 34 -9.48 8.85 -10.10
N ASP A 35 -8.52 8.64 -9.17
CA ASP A 35 -7.34 9.47 -8.84
C ASP A 35 -7.64 10.74 -8.02
N LEU A 36 -8.36 10.58 -6.90
CA LEU A 36 -8.68 11.68 -5.96
C LEU A 36 -8.80 11.28 -4.48
N GLN A 37 -8.21 10.15 -4.06
CA GLN A 37 -8.21 9.71 -2.64
C GLN A 37 -6.91 9.01 -2.21
N GLU A 38 -5.75 9.47 -2.68
CA GLU A 38 -4.46 9.17 -2.04
C GLU A 38 -4.02 10.39 -1.22
N GLN A 39 -4.17 10.30 0.10
CA GLN A 39 -4.07 11.44 1.04
C GLN A 39 -2.75 11.46 1.84
N GLU A 40 -1.79 10.61 1.48
CA GLU A 40 -0.56 10.41 2.25
C GLU A 40 0.64 11.07 1.55
N THR A 41 1.41 11.81 2.34
CA THR A 41 2.69 12.39 1.93
C THR A 41 3.69 12.22 3.07
N ASP A 42 4.97 12.08 2.72
CA ASP A 42 6.07 12.09 3.67
C ASP A 42 6.64 13.50 3.92
N ASP A 43 6.18 14.52 3.18
CA ASP A 43 6.62 15.90 3.34
C ASP A 43 6.10 16.45 4.67
N LYS A 44 6.99 17.01 5.49
CA LYS A 44 6.61 17.66 6.76
C LYS A 44 5.90 18.99 6.51
N THR A 45 6.19 19.64 5.39
CA THR A 45 5.60 20.92 4.99
C THR A 45 4.16 20.71 4.57
N GLU A 46 3.28 21.63 4.94
CA GLU A 46 1.89 21.57 4.53
C GLU A 46 1.69 21.99 3.08
N SER A 47 0.71 21.39 2.43
CA SER A 47 0.38 21.65 1.04
C SER A 47 -1.06 22.14 0.92
N ILE A 48 -1.24 23.38 0.46
CA ILE A 48 -2.57 23.96 0.18
C ILE A 48 -3.37 23.09 -0.80
N PRO A 49 -2.77 22.58 -1.90
CA PRO A 49 -3.44 21.59 -2.75
C PRO A 49 -3.96 20.37 -1.99
N MET A 50 -3.17 19.81 -1.07
CA MET A 50 -3.60 18.66 -0.27
C MET A 50 -4.79 19.01 0.63
N TRP A 51 -4.74 20.15 1.30
CA TRP A 51 -5.86 20.63 2.12
C TRP A 51 -7.14 20.84 1.30
N ASN A 52 -7.02 21.41 0.11
CA ASN A 52 -8.16 21.69 -0.76
C ASN A 52 -8.78 20.43 -1.38
N MET A 53 -7.96 19.41 -1.66
CA MET A 53 -8.42 18.17 -2.30
C MET A 53 -8.93 17.13 -1.30
N TYR A 54 -8.26 17.02 -0.16
CA TYR A 54 -8.40 15.86 0.74
C TYR A 54 -9.04 16.19 2.07
N SER A 55 -9.38 17.45 2.26
CA SER A 55 -9.94 17.99 3.49
C SER A 55 -10.85 19.17 3.15
N SER A 56 -11.38 19.84 4.16
CA SER A 56 -11.86 21.21 4.03
C SER A 56 -10.75 22.20 4.39
N LEU A 57 -10.73 23.36 3.72
CA LEU A 57 -9.82 24.47 4.07
C LEU A 57 -10.15 25.08 5.45
N ASN A 58 -11.38 24.89 5.92
CA ASN A 58 -11.90 25.55 7.13
C ASN A 58 -12.06 24.61 8.33
N SER A 59 -12.03 23.29 8.13
CA SER A 59 -12.23 22.28 9.19
C SER A 59 -11.37 21.02 8.95
N GLY A 60 -10.19 21.24 8.40
CA GLY A 60 -9.24 20.18 8.10
C GLY A 60 -8.39 19.75 9.27
N VAL A 61 -8.03 18.47 9.27
CA VAL A 61 -7.04 17.90 10.18
C VAL A 61 -5.98 17.10 9.43
N ARG A 62 -4.77 17.09 9.97
CA ARG A 62 -3.63 16.34 9.44
C ARG A 62 -3.10 15.41 10.52
N ILE A 63 -3.18 14.11 10.25
CA ILE A 63 -2.81 13.06 11.20
C ILE A 63 -1.40 12.58 10.86
N GLN A 64 -0.47 12.65 11.81
CA GLN A 64 0.85 12.06 11.69
C GLN A 64 0.82 10.60 12.14
N LEU A 65 1.30 9.68 11.30
CA LEU A 65 1.34 8.23 11.55
C LEU A 65 2.73 7.69 11.27
N ARG A 66 3.15 6.61 11.94
CA ARG A 66 4.41 5.93 11.60
C ARG A 66 4.28 5.21 10.25
N LYS A 67 5.34 5.12 9.45
CA LYS A 67 5.32 4.45 8.13
C LYS A 67 4.86 2.98 8.19
N ASN A 68 5.29 2.25 9.22
CA ASN A 68 4.98 0.83 9.38
C ASN A 68 4.08 0.62 10.60
N THR A 69 2.78 0.84 10.42
CA THR A 69 1.76 0.67 11.47
C THR A 69 1.13 -0.72 11.50
N PHE A 70 1.41 -1.56 10.49
CA PHE A 70 0.88 -2.91 10.40
C PHE A 70 1.56 -3.85 11.39
N LYS A 71 0.77 -4.75 11.99
CA LYS A 71 1.30 -5.85 12.78
C LYS A 71 1.91 -6.89 11.86
N LEU A 72 3.05 -7.43 12.27
CA LEU A 72 3.67 -8.56 11.58
C LEU A 72 3.07 -9.86 12.09
N HIS A 73 2.85 -10.78 11.15
CA HIS A 73 2.31 -12.11 11.35
C HIS A 73 3.32 -13.12 10.83
N ASP A 74 3.67 -14.08 11.67
CA ASP A 74 4.60 -15.15 11.35
C ASP A 74 3.82 -16.33 10.79
N ILE A 75 4.35 -16.95 9.73
CA ILE A 75 3.85 -18.22 9.20
C ILE A 75 5.02 -19.16 8.90
N HIS A 76 4.88 -20.42 9.33
CA HIS A 76 5.89 -21.45 9.11
C HIS A 76 5.51 -22.34 7.92
N ALA A 77 6.50 -23.01 7.34
CA ALA A 77 6.29 -23.91 6.19
C ALA A 77 5.28 -25.03 6.50
N GLU A 78 5.28 -25.55 7.74
CA GLU A 78 4.33 -26.60 8.16
C GLU A 78 2.87 -26.10 8.12
N GLU A 79 2.63 -24.87 8.58
CA GLU A 79 1.29 -24.27 8.56
C GLU A 79 0.83 -24.02 7.12
N LEU A 80 1.71 -23.47 6.26
CA LEU A 80 1.43 -23.29 4.84
C LEU A 80 1.10 -24.60 4.13
N SER A 81 1.84 -25.67 4.42
CA SER A 81 1.62 -27.01 3.86
C SER A 81 0.20 -27.54 4.19
N LYS A 82 -0.25 -27.32 5.43
CA LYS A 82 -1.61 -27.70 5.87
C LYS A 82 -2.69 -26.92 5.14
N ILE A 83 -2.49 -25.62 4.92
CA ILE A 83 -3.48 -24.73 4.31
C ILE A 83 -3.59 -24.95 2.80
N LEU A 84 -2.45 -25.11 2.12
CA LEU A 84 -2.42 -25.30 0.67
C LEU A 84 -2.66 -26.76 0.26
N HIS A 85 -2.74 -27.69 1.22
CA HIS A 85 -2.86 -29.12 0.97
C HIS A 85 -1.77 -29.66 0.01
N THR A 86 -0.57 -29.08 0.06
CA THR A 86 0.57 -29.48 -0.77
C THR A 86 1.87 -29.46 0.04
N PHE A 87 2.85 -30.25 -0.38
CA PHE A 87 4.17 -30.24 0.21
C PHE A 87 4.87 -28.89 -0.04
N VAL A 88 5.32 -28.25 1.03
CA VAL A 88 6.10 -27.00 0.99
C VAL A 88 7.54 -27.32 1.39
N ILE A 89 8.48 -26.95 0.52
CA ILE A 89 9.91 -27.08 0.81
C ILE A 89 10.32 -25.89 1.68
N ASP A 90 10.68 -26.16 2.93
CA ASP A 90 11.28 -25.17 3.81
C ASP A 90 12.73 -24.89 3.39
N LYS A 91 13.02 -23.64 3.03
CA LYS A 91 14.38 -23.13 2.75
C LYS A 91 14.81 -22.05 3.73
N THR A 92 14.00 -21.76 4.75
CA THR A 92 14.26 -20.72 5.75
C THR A 92 14.89 -21.29 7.03
N GLU A 93 15.27 -22.57 7.03
CA GLU A 93 15.86 -23.27 8.19
C GLU A 93 14.95 -23.20 9.43
N GLY A 94 13.63 -23.30 9.21
CA GLY A 94 12.63 -23.21 10.28
C GLY A 94 12.28 -21.78 10.72
N ASN A 95 12.90 -20.74 10.15
CA ASN A 95 12.51 -19.37 10.44
C ASN A 95 11.14 -19.03 9.80
N PRO A 96 10.26 -18.32 10.52
CA PRO A 96 8.97 -17.94 9.95
C PRO A 96 9.12 -16.91 8.84
N LEU A 97 8.22 -17.00 7.86
CA LEU A 97 7.95 -15.91 6.94
C LEU A 97 7.09 -14.87 7.67
N GLN A 98 7.57 -13.63 7.75
CA GLN A 98 6.81 -12.54 8.38
C GLN A 98 6.09 -11.70 7.33
N THR A 99 4.80 -11.45 7.55
CA THR A 99 3.91 -10.73 6.63
C THR A 99 3.01 -9.74 7.35
N ILE A 100 2.50 -8.74 6.65
CA ILE A 100 1.63 -7.70 7.23
C ILE A 100 0.13 -8.08 7.24
N ILE A 101 -0.22 -9.16 6.53
CA ILE A 101 -1.56 -9.74 6.51
C ILE A 101 -1.39 -11.22 6.85
N PRO A 102 -2.23 -11.81 7.73
CA PRO A 102 -2.19 -13.23 7.99
C PRO A 102 -2.39 -14.04 6.69
N ILE A 103 -1.33 -14.67 6.19
CA ILE A 103 -1.39 -15.46 4.94
C ILE A 103 -2.44 -16.56 5.05
N SER A 104 -2.56 -17.18 6.23
CA SER A 104 -3.51 -18.25 6.47
C SER A 104 -4.97 -17.81 6.24
N GLU A 105 -5.34 -16.66 6.78
CA GLU A 105 -6.67 -16.07 6.60
C GLU A 105 -6.92 -15.65 5.15
N MET A 106 -5.92 -15.02 4.52
CA MET A 106 -5.97 -14.58 3.12
C MET A 106 -6.29 -15.76 2.18
N LEU A 107 -5.54 -16.86 2.29
CA LEU A 107 -5.73 -18.06 1.49
C LEU A 107 -7.08 -18.74 1.76
N GLN A 108 -7.48 -18.88 3.03
CA GLN A 108 -8.76 -19.50 3.41
C GLN A 108 -9.96 -18.71 2.87
N LYS A 109 -9.86 -17.38 2.80
CA LYS A 109 -10.90 -16.50 2.25
C LYS A 109 -10.86 -16.40 0.72
N GLY A 110 -9.91 -17.07 0.06
CA GLY A 110 -9.86 -17.17 -1.40
C GLY A 110 -9.36 -15.90 -2.10
N PHE A 111 -8.63 -15.02 -1.42
CA PHE A 111 -7.98 -13.86 -2.03
C PHE A 111 -6.47 -13.90 -1.81
N ILE A 112 -5.70 -13.18 -2.63
CA ILE A 112 -4.25 -13.08 -2.50
C ILE A 112 -3.84 -11.61 -2.66
N SER A 113 -2.97 -11.13 -1.78
CA SER A 113 -2.28 -9.85 -1.89
C SER A 113 -0.78 -10.11 -1.96
N ILE A 114 -0.20 -9.89 -3.14
CA ILE A 114 1.23 -10.09 -3.37
C ILE A 114 2.05 -9.06 -2.59
N GLN A 115 1.54 -7.83 -2.47
CA GLN A 115 2.17 -6.76 -1.69
C GLN A 115 2.25 -7.13 -0.20
N ALA A 116 1.28 -7.88 0.32
CA ALA A 116 1.31 -8.33 1.72
C ALA A 116 2.40 -9.37 2.01
N MET A 117 2.96 -9.99 0.97
CA MET A 117 4.08 -10.92 1.07
C MET A 117 5.44 -10.20 1.08
N THR A 118 5.47 -8.89 0.79
CA THR A 118 6.66 -8.06 0.90
C THR A 118 6.58 -7.18 2.15
N LYS A 119 7.73 -6.90 2.78
CA LYS A 119 7.80 -5.96 3.92
C LYS A 119 7.88 -4.50 3.48
N ASN A 120 8.10 -4.25 2.19
CA ASN A 120 8.27 -2.92 1.62
C ASN A 120 7.00 -2.54 0.87
N LEU A 121 6.07 -1.86 1.57
CA LEU A 121 4.81 -1.38 0.98
C LEU A 121 4.95 0.01 0.37
N LEU A 122 5.86 0.81 0.91
CA LEU A 122 5.97 2.23 0.58
C LEU A 122 7.02 2.42 -0.51
N HIS A 123 6.59 3.04 -1.60
CA HIS A 123 7.42 3.36 -2.74
C HIS A 123 7.17 4.79 -3.18
N LYS A 124 8.23 5.59 -3.27
CA LYS A 124 8.12 6.95 -3.75
C LYS A 124 7.55 6.98 -5.17
N VAL A 125 6.46 7.73 -5.34
CA VAL A 125 5.82 7.91 -6.64
C VAL A 125 6.73 8.73 -7.56
N GLU A 126 6.94 8.24 -8.77
CA GLU A 126 7.69 8.91 -9.83
C GLU A 126 6.72 9.52 -10.86
N TYR A 127 6.79 10.83 -11.03
CA TYR A 127 5.95 11.54 -11.99
C TYR A 127 6.58 11.51 -13.40
N THR A 128 5.81 11.06 -14.39
CA THR A 128 6.29 10.90 -15.77
C THR A 128 5.22 11.19 -16.83
N GLN A 129 5.66 11.45 -18.06
CA GLN A 129 4.82 11.49 -19.27
C GLN A 129 4.97 10.23 -20.14
N GLU A 130 5.89 9.32 -19.79
CA GLU A 130 6.18 8.12 -20.58
C GLU A 130 5.03 7.11 -20.46
N LYS A 131 4.31 6.89 -21.56
CA LYS A 131 3.15 5.96 -21.59
C LYS A 131 3.50 4.55 -21.13
N ASN A 132 4.69 4.04 -21.46
CA ASN A 132 5.12 2.69 -21.08
C ASN A 132 5.36 2.53 -19.56
N LYS A 133 5.61 3.63 -18.85
CA LYS A 133 5.73 3.65 -17.39
C LYS A 133 4.37 3.80 -16.71
N LEU A 134 3.48 4.60 -17.29
CA LEU A 134 2.11 4.80 -16.80
C LEU A 134 1.22 3.56 -17.03
N TYR A 135 1.46 2.85 -18.13
CA TYR A 135 0.74 1.65 -18.53
C TYR A 135 1.73 0.52 -18.79
N PRO A 136 2.39 -0.01 -17.75
CA PRO A 136 3.41 -1.03 -17.91
C PRO A 136 2.79 -2.36 -18.33
N GLN A 137 3.49 -3.09 -19.20
CA GLN A 137 3.16 -4.49 -19.44
C GLN A 137 3.56 -5.31 -18.19
N ILE A 138 2.55 -5.81 -17.50
CA ILE A 138 2.71 -6.62 -16.28
C ILE A 138 2.68 -8.11 -16.55
N LEU A 139 2.00 -8.55 -17.62
CA LEU A 139 1.90 -9.95 -18.01
C LEU A 139 2.72 -10.20 -19.26
N VAL A 140 3.65 -11.15 -19.17
CA VAL A 140 4.40 -11.68 -20.29
C VAL A 140 4.14 -13.17 -20.37
N ASN A 141 3.51 -13.61 -21.45
CA ASN A 141 3.28 -15.03 -21.71
C ASN A 141 4.38 -15.55 -22.63
N GLU A 142 5.05 -16.60 -22.20
CA GLU A 142 5.89 -17.47 -23.02
C GLU A 142 5.15 -18.82 -23.16
N ASP A 143 5.44 -19.60 -24.21
CA ASP A 143 4.61 -20.76 -24.61
C ASP A 143 4.20 -21.71 -23.47
N THR A 144 5.06 -21.89 -22.46
CA THR A 144 4.83 -22.80 -21.32
C THR A 144 4.78 -22.12 -19.96
N LYS A 145 4.99 -20.80 -19.89
CA LYS A 145 5.08 -20.06 -18.62
C LYS A 145 4.64 -18.62 -18.80
N PHE A 146 4.08 -18.02 -17.76
CA PHE A 146 3.83 -16.60 -17.75
C PHE A 146 4.57 -15.94 -16.59
N THR A 147 4.94 -14.68 -16.79
CA THR A 147 5.59 -13.84 -15.78
C THR A 147 4.68 -12.66 -15.47
N LEU A 148 4.50 -12.39 -14.17
CA LEU A 148 3.69 -11.30 -13.66
C LEU A 148 4.57 -10.30 -12.89
N SER A 149 4.84 -9.14 -13.49
CA SER A 149 5.65 -8.06 -12.90
C SER A 149 4.78 -7.13 -12.04
N MET A 150 4.57 -7.50 -10.78
CA MET A 150 3.80 -6.70 -9.81
C MET A 150 4.56 -5.49 -9.28
N ASP A 151 5.89 -5.52 -9.36
CA ASP A 151 6.76 -4.45 -8.90
C ASP A 151 6.63 -3.18 -9.76
N LYS A 152 5.98 -3.22 -10.93
CA LYS A 152 5.80 -2.05 -11.80
C LYS A 152 4.55 -1.24 -11.47
N LEU A 153 3.61 -1.80 -10.69
CA LEU A 153 2.34 -1.16 -10.35
C LEU A 153 2.52 -0.10 -9.26
N GLY A 154 1.77 1.01 -9.37
CA GLY A 154 1.74 2.06 -8.35
C GLY A 154 3.01 2.90 -8.21
N LYS A 155 4.02 2.70 -9.05
CA LYS A 155 5.28 3.46 -9.02
C LYS A 155 5.22 4.77 -9.78
N TYR A 156 4.44 4.83 -10.85
CA TYR A 156 4.43 5.95 -11.78
C TYR A 156 3.07 6.63 -11.81
N LYS A 157 3.09 7.96 -11.72
CA LYS A 157 1.89 8.80 -11.87
C LYS A 157 2.10 9.80 -13.00
N ASN A 158 1.02 10.19 -13.66
CA ASN A 158 1.12 11.18 -14.74
C ASN A 158 1.63 12.51 -14.18
N ILE A 159 2.53 13.18 -14.89
CA ILE A 159 3.09 14.47 -14.46
C ILE A 159 2.05 15.55 -14.19
N HIS A 160 0.85 15.46 -14.77
CA HIS A 160 -0.26 16.38 -14.48
C HIS A 160 -0.61 16.41 -12.99
N TRP A 161 -0.34 15.32 -12.25
CA TRP A 161 -0.59 15.17 -10.82
C TRP A 161 0.59 15.55 -9.93
N LYS A 162 1.70 16.05 -10.50
CA LYS A 162 2.92 16.38 -9.75
C LYS A 162 2.70 17.38 -8.60
N PHE A 163 1.65 18.19 -8.68
CA PHE A 163 1.29 19.16 -7.65
C PHE A 163 0.78 18.52 -6.34
N GLN A 164 0.41 17.23 -6.35
CA GLN A 164 0.00 16.51 -5.13
C GLN A 164 1.21 16.20 -4.22
N ILE A 165 2.42 16.08 -4.78
CA ILE A 165 3.65 15.78 -4.02
C ILE A 165 3.44 14.52 -3.15
N GLU A 166 2.94 13.46 -3.78
CA GLU A 166 2.82 12.14 -3.17
C GLU A 166 4.21 11.53 -3.08
N THR A 167 4.65 11.26 -1.87
CA THR A 167 5.97 10.69 -1.60
C THR A 167 5.80 9.64 -0.50
N CYS A 168 5.86 8.37 -0.88
CA CYS A 168 5.84 7.24 0.06
C CYS A 168 7.27 6.76 0.37
#